data_AF-A0A9P3NV17-F1
#
_entry.id   AF-A0A9P3NV17-F1
#
_cell.length_a   1.000
_cell.length_b   1.000
_cell.length_c   1.000
_cell.angle_alpha   90.00
_cell.angle_beta   90.00
_cell.angle_gamma   90.00
#
_symmetry.space_group_name_H-M   'P 1'
#
loop_
_entity.id
_entity.type
_entity.pdbx_description
1 polymer ?
#
loop_
_entity_poly.entity_id
_entity_poly.type
_entity_poly.pdbx_seq_one_letter_code
_entity_poly.pdbx_strand_id
1 'polypeptide(L)'
;MDDASGCGSSRVPPAFCGQRLKPARTIRVGGSSADPDYVLQTAVSPISPLLAVSTSAPAIKSFDVASGASLGDVAPRHPGTVTDLGFAEAAFGGAGPGREVLLSSSSESAVYAWDARARSQAGVFPAYGGAGELWSCSGGGGSTGHLLAAGGNSQILLWDMRCC
;
A
#
# COMPACT_ATOMS: atom_id res chain seq x y z
N MET A 1 62.32 -13.13 -0.39
CA MET A 1 61.49 -13.11 -1.61
C MET A 1 60.35 -14.08 -1.39
N ASP A 2 59.36 -13.67 -0.59
CA ASP A 2 58.05 -13.21 -1.07
C ASP A 2 57.49 -13.99 -2.29
N ASP A 3 56.23 -14.44 -2.36
CA ASP A 3 55.04 -13.90 -1.74
C ASP A 3 53.87 -14.90 -1.84
N ALA A 4 52.82 -14.57 -1.10
CA ALA A 4 51.54 -15.24 -0.96
C ALA A 4 50.75 -15.48 -2.26
N SER A 5 49.93 -16.54 -2.26
CA SER A 5 48.72 -16.60 -3.11
C SER A 5 47.56 -17.24 -2.36
N GLY A 6 46.88 -16.37 -1.60
CA GLY A 6 45.43 -16.31 -1.33
C GLY A 6 44.62 -17.61 -1.27
N CYS A 7 44.32 -18.03 -0.04
CA CYS A 7 43.18 -18.88 0.26
C CYS A 7 41.88 -18.15 -0.14
N GLY A 8 41.13 -18.71 -1.09
CA GLY A 8 39.86 -18.18 -1.54
C GLY A 8 38.85 -18.13 -0.40
N SER A 9 38.54 -16.92 0.10
CA SER A 9 37.47 -16.69 1.06
C SER A 9 36.12 -16.87 0.35
N SER A 10 35.66 -18.11 0.29
CA SER A 10 34.25 -18.44 0.10
C SER A 10 33.48 -17.88 1.30
N ARG A 11 32.89 -16.69 1.15
CA ARG A 11 31.90 -16.20 2.12
C ARG A 11 30.63 -17.01 1.92
N VAL A 12 30.54 -18.13 2.63
CA VAL A 12 29.26 -18.78 2.90
C VAL A 12 28.38 -17.72 3.58
N PRO A 13 27.18 -17.40 3.06
CA PRO A 13 26.27 -16.51 3.77
C PRO A 13 26.02 -17.11 5.16
N PRO A 14 25.97 -16.29 6.23
CA PRO A 14 25.77 -16.82 7.57
C PRO A 14 24.52 -17.69 7.57
N ALA A 15 24.67 -18.94 8.03
CA ALA A 15 23.54 -19.83 8.22
C ALA A 15 22.50 -19.06 9.04
N PHE A 16 21.29 -18.91 8.49
CA PHE A 16 20.15 -18.43 9.25
C PHE A 16 19.89 -19.48 10.33
N CYS A 17 20.58 -19.34 11.46
CA CYS A 17 20.29 -20.07 12.68
C CYS A 17 18.81 -19.86 12.94
N GLY A 18 18.06 -20.96 13.13
CA GLY A 18 16.59 -21.01 13.16
C GLY A 18 15.92 -20.26 14.31
N GLN A 19 16.32 -19.01 14.56
CA GLN A 19 15.68 -18.11 15.49
C GLN A 19 14.30 -17.75 14.94
N ARG A 20 13.29 -18.11 15.73
CA ARG A 20 11.91 -17.71 15.46
C ARG A 20 11.80 -16.20 15.62
N LEU A 21 11.49 -15.52 14.51
CA LEU A 21 11.22 -14.09 14.52
C LEU A 21 10.06 -13.80 15.48
N LYS A 22 10.24 -12.81 16.35
CA LYS A 22 9.20 -12.29 17.24
C LYS A 22 8.72 -10.95 16.71
N PRO A 23 7.41 -10.64 16.82
CA PRO A 23 6.93 -9.31 16.48
C PRO A 23 7.61 -8.27 17.38
N ALA A 24 8.21 -7.25 16.76
CA ALA A 24 8.82 -6.15 17.51
C ALA A 24 7.75 -5.27 18.20
N ARG A 25 6.54 -5.20 17.61
CA ARG A 25 5.41 -4.42 18.11
C ARG A 25 4.09 -4.98 17.59
N THR A 26 3.00 -4.65 18.30
CA THR A 26 1.62 -4.87 17.87
C THR A 26 0.84 -3.56 17.97
N ILE A 27 0.11 -3.18 16.91
CA ILE A 27 -0.79 -2.03 16.87
C ILE A 27 -2.22 -2.56 16.88
N ARG A 28 -3.11 -1.97 17.70
CA ARG A 28 -4.55 -2.27 17.64
C ARG A 28 -5.24 -1.24 16.76
N VAL A 29 -5.92 -1.72 15.73
CA VAL A 29 -6.52 -0.89 14.69
C VAL A 29 -7.85 -0.27 15.14
N GLY A 30 -8.58 -0.94 16.03
CA GLY A 30 -9.83 -0.45 16.59
C GLY A 30 -10.81 -1.59 16.88
N GLY A 31 -12.08 -1.24 17.02
CA GLY A 31 -13.14 -2.16 17.44
C GLY A 31 -13.12 -2.45 18.94
N SER A 32 -14.18 -3.13 19.40
CA SER A 32 -14.27 -3.61 20.77
C SER A 32 -13.72 -5.04 20.87
N SER A 33 -13.55 -5.57 22.07
CA SER A 33 -13.19 -6.99 22.24
C SER A 33 -14.29 -7.95 21.78
N ALA A 34 -15.55 -7.49 21.74
CA ALA A 34 -16.70 -8.29 21.31
C ALA A 34 -16.94 -8.21 19.79
N ASP A 35 -16.52 -7.11 19.18
CA ASP A 35 -16.64 -6.85 17.74
C ASP A 35 -15.39 -6.06 17.28
N PRO A 36 -14.29 -6.77 16.96
CA PRO A 36 -13.05 -6.16 16.55
C PRO A 36 -13.12 -5.69 15.09
N ASP A 37 -12.45 -4.58 14.78
CA ASP A 37 -12.21 -4.20 13.40
C ASP A 37 -11.17 -5.17 12.82
N TYR A 38 -11.58 -6.08 11.93
CA TYR A 38 -10.66 -7.00 11.29
C TYR A 38 -9.74 -6.24 10.34
N VAL A 39 -8.46 -6.57 10.35
CA VAL A 39 -7.48 -6.05 9.38
C VAL A 39 -7.56 -6.89 8.12
N LEU A 40 -7.84 -6.25 6.99
CA LEU A 40 -7.96 -6.94 5.70
C LEU A 40 -6.70 -6.80 4.86
N GLN A 41 -6.16 -5.58 4.76
CA GLN A 41 -4.93 -5.31 4.02
C GLN A 41 -4.08 -4.24 4.73
N THR A 42 -2.77 -4.33 4.57
CA THR A 42 -1.80 -3.34 5.07
C THR A 42 -0.85 -2.88 3.98
N ALA A 43 -0.56 -1.59 3.92
CA ALA A 43 0.46 -1.02 3.06
C ALA A 43 1.41 -0.13 3.88
N VAL A 44 2.72 -0.26 3.65
CA VAL A 44 3.75 0.58 4.29
C VAL A 44 4.31 1.53 3.23
N SER A 45 4.36 2.81 3.55
CA SER A 45 4.93 3.84 2.70
C SER A 45 6.44 3.57 2.48
N PRO A 46 6.94 3.59 1.23
CA PRO A 46 8.37 3.52 0.95
C PRO A 46 9.16 4.77 1.37
N ILE A 47 8.52 5.93 1.51
CA ILE A 47 9.22 7.22 1.74
C ILE A 47 8.96 7.86 3.11
N SER A 48 7.86 7.50 3.77
CA SER A 48 7.41 8.12 5.02
C SER A 48 7.10 7.04 6.07
N PRO A 49 7.06 7.38 7.37
CA PRO A 49 6.73 6.42 8.41
C PRO A 49 5.23 6.07 8.46
N LEU A 50 4.53 6.08 7.33
CA LEU A 50 3.09 5.87 7.24
C LEU A 50 2.75 4.39 6.99
N LEU A 51 1.81 3.86 7.77
CA LEU A 51 1.14 2.59 7.58
C LEU A 51 -0.34 2.86 7.31
N ALA A 52 -0.83 2.38 6.17
CA ALA A 52 -2.26 2.37 5.86
C ALA A 52 -2.82 0.96 6.10
N VAL A 53 -4.01 0.90 6.70
CA VAL A 53 -4.68 -0.35 7.04
C VAL A 53 -6.14 -0.28 6.61
N SER A 54 -6.60 -1.23 5.81
CA SER A 54 -8.02 -1.40 5.55
C SER A 54 -8.63 -2.31 6.60
N THR A 55 -9.86 -2.00 7.00
CA THR A 55 -10.58 -2.80 7.98
C THR A 55 -11.82 -3.47 7.38
N SER A 56 -12.48 -4.34 8.17
CA SER A 56 -13.81 -4.86 7.86
C SER A 56 -14.89 -3.77 7.81
N ALA A 57 -14.65 -2.63 8.46
CA ALA A 57 -15.40 -1.41 8.16
C ALA A 57 -14.82 -0.80 6.87
N PRO A 58 -15.63 -0.20 6.00
CA PRO A 58 -15.16 0.45 4.78
C PRO A 58 -14.47 1.80 5.11
N ALA A 59 -13.36 1.70 5.82
CA ALA A 59 -12.51 2.79 6.27
C ALA A 59 -11.05 2.35 6.10
N ILE A 60 -10.19 3.34 5.88
CA ILE A 60 -8.75 3.15 5.86
C ILE A 60 -8.22 3.92 7.06
N LYS A 61 -7.53 3.21 7.96
CA LYS A 61 -6.89 3.80 9.12
C LYS A 61 -5.41 3.99 8.87
N SER A 62 -4.86 5.06 9.41
CA SER A 62 -3.45 5.40 9.25
C SER A 62 -2.72 5.40 10.58
N PHE A 63 -1.48 4.91 10.56
CA PHE A 63 -0.61 4.80 11.73
C PHE A 63 0.80 5.23 11.38
N ASP A 64 1.51 5.74 12.37
CA ASP A 64 2.95 5.93 12.28
C ASP A 64 3.66 4.61 12.61
N VAL A 65 4.46 4.07 11.70
CA VAL A 65 5.15 2.78 11.84
C VAL A 65 6.17 2.83 12.98
N ALA A 66 6.86 3.96 13.14
CA ALA A 66 7.98 4.11 14.08
C ALA A 66 7.51 4.17 15.54
N SER A 67 6.38 4.83 15.80
CA SER A 67 5.79 5.05 17.13
C SER A 67 4.57 4.15 17.41
N GLY A 68 3.93 3.63 16.37
CA GLY A 68 2.67 2.88 16.47
C GLY A 68 1.46 3.76 16.78
N ALA A 69 1.63 5.08 16.74
CA ALA A 69 0.55 6.03 17.02
C ALA A 69 -0.48 6.02 15.90
N SER A 70 -1.76 6.13 16.26
CA SER A 70 -2.83 6.38 15.29
C SER A 70 -2.71 7.80 14.75
N LEU A 71 -2.73 7.93 13.43
CA LEU A 71 -2.75 9.20 12.71
C LEU A 71 -4.18 9.59 12.26
N GLY A 72 -5.16 8.73 12.56
CA GLY A 72 -6.57 8.90 12.21
C GLY A 72 -6.99 8.17 10.95
N ASP A 73 -8.25 8.34 10.58
CA ASP A 73 -8.85 7.72 9.39
C ASP A 73 -8.60 8.57 8.15
N VAL A 74 -8.50 7.92 6.99
CA VAL A 74 -8.48 8.57 5.68
C VAL A 74 -9.92 8.96 5.30
N ALA A 75 -10.10 10.20 4.84
CA ALA A 75 -11.39 10.79 4.54
C ALA A 75 -11.58 11.12 3.04
N PRO A 76 -12.81 11.08 2.51
CA PRO A 76 -14.03 10.56 3.15
C PRO A 76 -13.95 9.04 3.38
N ARG A 77 -14.88 8.54 4.21
CA ARG A 77 -15.05 7.10 4.43
C ARG A 77 -15.26 6.40 3.09
N HIS A 78 -14.66 5.22 2.94
CA HIS A 78 -14.75 4.46 1.70
C HIS A 78 -16.21 4.04 1.46
N PRO A 79 -16.72 4.11 0.22
CA PRO A 79 -18.13 3.82 -0.06
C PRO A 79 -18.47 2.32 0.06
N GLY A 80 -17.49 1.44 -0.18
CA GLY A 80 -17.61 0.01 0.05
C GLY A 80 -16.34 -0.60 0.62
N THR A 81 -16.32 -1.92 0.76
CA THR A 81 -15.18 -2.65 1.33
C THR A 81 -13.92 -2.36 0.53
N VAL A 82 -12.83 -2.12 1.24
CA VAL A 82 -11.50 -1.94 0.65
C VAL A 82 -10.88 -3.32 0.48
N THR A 83 -10.63 -3.71 -0.76
CA THR A 83 -10.13 -5.04 -1.12
C THR A 83 -8.60 -5.09 -1.19
N ASP A 84 -7.96 -3.97 -1.52
CA ASP A 84 -6.50 -3.87 -1.60
C ASP A 84 -6.02 -2.45 -1.28
N LEU A 85 -4.75 -2.33 -0.88
CA LEU A 85 -4.05 -1.08 -0.59
C LEU A 85 -2.65 -1.13 -1.18
N GLY A 86 -2.20 -0.02 -1.75
CA GLY A 86 -0.83 0.11 -2.24
C GLY A 86 -0.36 1.55 -2.25
N PHE A 87 0.93 1.77 -1.97
CA PHE A 87 1.54 3.09 -2.14
C PHE A 87 2.16 3.19 -3.53
N ALA A 88 2.00 4.37 -4.14
CA ALA A 88 2.65 4.72 -5.38
C ALA A 88 3.37 6.05 -5.23
N GLU A 89 4.61 6.09 -5.71
CA GLU A 89 5.30 7.34 -5.98
C GLU A 89 4.78 7.86 -7.32
N ALA A 90 3.78 8.72 -7.28
CA ALA A 90 3.13 9.21 -8.47
C ALA A 90 2.96 10.73 -8.39
N ALA A 91 3.31 11.40 -9.49
CA ALA A 91 2.83 12.74 -9.78
C ALA A 91 1.35 12.70 -10.17
N PHE A 92 0.48 12.23 -9.27
CA PHE A 92 -0.97 12.37 -9.47
C PHE A 92 -1.27 13.88 -9.60
N GLY A 93 -1.89 14.27 -10.71
CA GLY A 93 -2.21 15.67 -11.01
C GLY A 93 -1.00 16.62 -11.14
N GLY A 94 0.19 16.12 -11.53
CA GLY A 94 1.39 16.97 -11.67
C GLY A 94 2.05 17.37 -10.35
N ALA A 95 1.70 16.68 -9.26
CA ALA A 95 2.36 16.78 -7.98
C ALA A 95 3.90 16.60 -8.11
N GLY A 96 4.65 17.57 -7.58
CA GLY A 96 6.11 17.56 -7.60
C GLY A 96 6.74 16.37 -6.86
N PRO A 97 8.06 16.18 -6.99
CA PRO A 97 8.77 15.05 -6.38
C PRO A 97 8.54 14.98 -4.86
N GLY A 98 8.41 13.77 -4.33
CA GLY A 98 8.22 13.51 -2.90
C GLY A 98 6.76 13.52 -2.42
N ARG A 99 5.78 13.57 -3.33
CA ARG A 99 4.38 13.29 -3.01
C ARG A 99 4.08 11.80 -3.24
N GLU A 100 3.52 11.18 -2.22
CA GLU A 100 3.09 9.80 -2.24
C GLU A 100 1.56 9.73 -2.29
N VAL A 101 1.08 8.78 -3.07
CA VAL A 101 -0.34 8.50 -3.22
C VAL A 101 -0.61 7.13 -2.63
N LEU A 102 -1.59 7.06 -1.74
CA LEU A 102 -2.17 5.79 -1.35
C LEU A 102 -3.25 5.44 -2.37
N LEU A 103 -3.23 4.21 -2.86
CA LEU A 103 -4.24 3.64 -3.74
C LEU A 103 -5.05 2.61 -2.94
N SER A 104 -6.36 2.59 -3.17
CA SER A 104 -7.25 1.56 -2.62
C SER A 104 -8.22 1.05 -3.67
N SER A 105 -8.37 -0.26 -3.80
CA SER A 105 -9.43 -0.85 -4.62
C SER A 105 -10.69 -1.12 -3.79
N SER A 106 -11.85 -1.06 -4.45
CA SER A 106 -13.15 -1.26 -3.82
C SER A 106 -13.99 -2.36 -4.46
N SER A 107 -14.87 -2.94 -3.65
CA SER A 107 -16.07 -3.65 -4.13
C SER A 107 -16.98 -2.76 -4.99
N GLU A 108 -16.98 -1.44 -4.81
CA GLU A 108 -17.79 -0.50 -5.61
C GLU A 108 -17.24 -0.26 -7.03
N SER A 109 -16.43 -1.19 -7.56
CA SER A 109 -15.92 -1.15 -8.93
C SER A 109 -15.11 0.11 -9.25
N ALA A 110 -14.23 0.53 -8.34
CA ALA A 110 -13.35 1.67 -8.55
C ALA A 110 -12.04 1.53 -7.75
N VAL A 111 -10.99 2.21 -8.23
CA VAL A 111 -9.80 2.50 -7.43
C VAL A 111 -9.86 3.95 -6.97
N TYR A 112 -9.53 4.20 -5.72
CA TYR A 112 -9.46 5.54 -5.13
C TYR A 112 -8.00 5.90 -4.89
N ALA A 113 -7.64 7.13 -5.23
CA ALA A 113 -6.36 7.72 -4.89
C ALA A 113 -6.53 8.68 -3.72
N TRP A 114 -5.62 8.60 -2.75
CA TRP A 114 -5.61 9.42 -1.54
C TRP A 114 -4.26 10.13 -1.42
N ASP A 115 -4.28 11.41 -1.09
CA ASP A 115 -3.08 12.11 -0.63
C ASP A 115 -2.67 11.52 0.71
N ALA A 116 -1.55 10.80 0.74
CA ALA A 116 -1.09 10.06 1.92
C ALA A 116 -0.82 10.98 3.12
N ARG A 117 -0.35 12.21 2.86
CA ARG A 117 -0.01 13.19 3.90
C ARG A 117 -1.26 13.89 4.44
N ALA A 118 -2.13 14.34 3.53
CA ALA A 118 -3.36 15.04 3.88
C ALA A 118 -4.47 14.09 4.35
N ARG A 119 -4.35 12.79 4.06
CA ARG A 119 -5.35 11.73 4.34
C ARG A 119 -6.71 12.07 3.74
N SER A 120 -6.68 12.62 2.52
CA SER A 120 -7.85 13.07 1.78
C SER A 120 -7.89 12.44 0.40
N GLN A 121 -9.08 12.14 -0.11
CA GLN A 121 -9.24 11.67 -1.50
C GLN A 121 -8.69 12.70 -2.49
N ALA A 122 -7.82 12.24 -3.37
CA ALA A 122 -7.23 13.00 -4.46
C ALA A 122 -7.90 12.71 -5.81
N GLY A 123 -8.41 11.48 -6.01
CA GLY A 123 -9.08 11.10 -7.25
C GLY A 123 -9.74 9.74 -7.21
N VAL A 124 -10.45 9.42 -8.29
CA VAL A 124 -11.18 8.17 -8.48
C VAL A 124 -10.95 7.66 -9.89
N PHE A 125 -10.65 6.38 -10.00
CA PHE A 125 -10.53 5.63 -11.24
C PHE A 125 -11.67 4.62 -11.32
N PRO A 126 -12.82 5.00 -11.89
CA PRO A 126 -13.95 4.11 -12.04
C PRO A 126 -13.60 2.96 -12.99
N ALA A 127 -14.04 1.76 -12.64
CA ALA A 127 -13.99 0.62 -13.54
C ALA A 127 -15.08 0.74 -14.61
N TYR A 128 -14.74 0.36 -15.83
CA TYR A 128 -15.67 0.34 -16.97
C TYR A 128 -15.82 -1.08 -17.51
N GLY A 129 -16.82 -1.29 -18.35
CA GLY A 129 -16.94 -2.54 -19.13
C GLY A 129 -17.30 -3.79 -18.32
N GLY A 130 -17.95 -3.64 -17.15
CA GLY A 130 -18.42 -4.79 -16.36
C GLY A 130 -17.32 -5.53 -15.59
N ALA A 131 -16.20 -4.87 -15.30
CA ALA A 131 -15.13 -5.43 -14.48
C ALA A 131 -15.58 -5.78 -13.05
N GLY A 132 -16.70 -5.21 -12.59
CA GLY A 132 -17.28 -5.48 -11.27
C GLY A 132 -16.31 -5.09 -10.15
N GLU A 133 -16.38 -5.83 -9.04
CA GLU A 133 -15.52 -5.65 -7.89
C GLU A 133 -14.04 -5.75 -8.28
N LEU A 134 -13.26 -4.75 -7.87
CA LEU A 134 -11.81 -4.78 -8.06
C LEU A 134 -11.17 -5.44 -6.85
N TRP A 135 -10.29 -6.41 -7.08
CA TRP A 135 -9.68 -7.22 -6.03
C TRP A 135 -8.24 -6.83 -5.71
N SER A 136 -7.57 -6.16 -6.65
CA SER A 136 -6.21 -5.70 -6.46
C SER A 136 -5.93 -4.47 -7.31
N CYS A 137 -5.04 -3.61 -6.83
CA CYS A 137 -4.53 -2.48 -7.56
C CYS A 137 -3.03 -2.27 -7.33
N SER A 138 -2.32 -1.77 -8.34
CA SER A 138 -0.91 -1.42 -8.26
C SER A 138 -0.62 -0.18 -9.09
N GLY A 139 0.15 0.77 -8.54
CA GLY A 139 0.52 2.01 -9.21
C GLY A 139 2.01 2.29 -9.13
N GLY A 140 2.48 3.27 -9.91
CA GLY A 140 3.90 3.63 -9.97
C GLY A 140 4.71 2.79 -10.97
N GLY A 141 4.02 1.99 -11.79
CA GLY A 141 4.64 1.14 -12.82
C GLY A 141 4.90 1.85 -14.15
N GLY A 142 5.65 1.18 -15.03
CA GLY A 142 5.99 1.64 -16.37
C GLY A 142 7.24 2.54 -16.43
N SER A 143 7.68 2.91 -17.63
CA SER A 143 8.88 3.75 -17.83
C SER A 143 8.71 5.18 -17.31
N THR A 144 7.47 5.60 -17.05
CA THR A 144 7.12 6.95 -16.59
C THR A 144 6.62 6.98 -15.14
N GLY A 145 6.37 5.83 -14.50
CA GLY A 145 5.86 5.77 -13.12
C GLY A 145 4.40 6.24 -12.95
N HIS A 146 3.63 6.34 -14.03
CA HIS A 146 2.27 6.87 -14.01
C HIS A 146 1.20 5.84 -14.35
N LEU A 147 1.57 4.57 -14.54
CA LEU A 147 0.61 3.51 -14.82
C LEU A 147 -0.05 3.05 -13.51
N LEU A 148 -1.38 3.03 -13.51
CA LEU A 148 -2.21 2.32 -12.55
C LEU A 148 -2.80 1.09 -13.22
N ALA A 149 -2.69 -0.06 -12.56
CA ALA A 149 -3.34 -1.30 -12.96
C ALA A 149 -4.29 -1.78 -11.86
N ALA A 150 -5.45 -2.30 -12.23
CA ALA A 150 -6.34 -3.00 -11.31
C ALA A 150 -6.98 -4.22 -11.97
N GLY A 151 -7.23 -5.25 -11.17
CA GLY A 151 -7.85 -6.50 -11.61
C GLY A 151 -9.26 -6.66 -11.05
N GLY A 152 -10.22 -6.99 -11.91
CA GLY A 152 -11.60 -7.29 -11.55
C GLY A 152 -12.21 -8.28 -12.53
N ASN A 153 -13.02 -9.23 -12.04
CA ASN A 153 -13.58 -10.33 -12.84
C ASN A 153 -12.53 -11.02 -13.73
N SER A 154 -12.64 -10.89 -15.05
CA SER A 154 -11.70 -11.43 -16.04
C SER A 154 -11.01 -10.31 -16.83
N GLN A 155 -10.86 -9.13 -16.22
CA GLN A 155 -10.33 -7.94 -16.85
C GLN A 155 -9.17 -7.34 -16.04
N ILE A 156 -8.20 -6.79 -16.77
CA ILE A 156 -7.17 -5.91 -16.22
C ILE A 156 -7.45 -4.53 -16.80
N LEU A 157 -7.66 -3.56 -15.91
CA LEU A 157 -7.88 -2.17 -16.25
C LEU A 157 -6.58 -1.42 -16.06
N LEU A 158 -6.23 -0.58 -17.02
CA LEU A 158 -5.04 0.25 -17.01
C LEU A 158 -5.43 1.71 -17.17
N TRP A 159 -4.91 2.57 -16.31
CA TRP A 159 -5.09 4.01 -16.37
C TRP A 159 -3.74 4.72 -16.36
N ASP A 160 -3.71 5.90 -16.99
CA ASP A 160 -2.67 6.89 -16.76
C ASP A 160 -3.12 7.80 -15.61
N MET A 161 -2.36 7.78 -14.50
CA MET A 161 -2.66 8.56 -13.28
C MET A 161 -2.54 10.08 -13.47
N ARG A 162 -2.15 10.56 -14.65
CA ARG A 162 -2.12 11.99 -14.99
C ARG A 162 -3.39 12.49 -15.67
N CYS A 163 -4.21 11.58 -16.19
CA CYS A 163 -5.34 11.92 -17.07
C CYS A 163 -6.69 11.98 -16.33
N CYS A 164 -6.65 12.09 -15.00
CA CYS A 164 -7.81 12.07 -14.11
C CYS A 164 -7.91 13.37 -13.31
#